data_AF-A0A6P8IWJ7-F1
#
_entry.id   AF-A0A6P8IWJ7-F1
#
_cell.length_a   1.000
_cell.length_b   1.000
_cell.length_c   1.000
_cell.angle_alpha   90.00
_cell.angle_beta   90.00
_cell.angle_gamma   90.00
#
_symmetry.space_group_name_H-M   'P 1'
#
loop_
_entity.id
_entity.type
_entity.pdbx_description
1 polymer ?
#
loop_
_entity_poly.entity_id
_entity_poly.type
_entity_poly.pdbx_seq_one_letter_code
_entity_poly.pdbx_strand_id
1 'polypeptide(L)'
;MSMAVDIAAGMKYLHSSPIKLHGCLTSSKCVIDSHWVVKITDWGLHYFKAGQEKGNLPAQKMYTDLLWTAPEHINLAKLEREGMTQKGDVYSFAIIIQEISTRTGPFNDCGFEPREIIQRVIARDDPPFRPEVSTDEVRAELVLLMIECWNEDPEERPHFLRIVERLKKISGRYRNTNIIENMVSMMEKHSNHLEQLVEERTRQLNEEKEKTDRLLFRLLPQPVAEQFKLYNSVQAEEFEEVTIFFSDIVGFTKLCSNSQPLEVVDFLNDLYVAFDEIISHFDVYKVETIGDAYMVVSGCPVLNDKKHAGEIGSMALDLLSHMTVFRIRHRPEEQLQLRIGIHTGPVVAGVVGVTMPRYCLFGHTVNIAMKMESTGVGLRIHVSREAYLRLVELGGFYLEERGQVKIKRRGMVTTYWLVTKEGFNKPLPDPAPDINEPVFETLDVYYAS
;
A
#
# COMPACT_ATOMS: atom_id res chain seq x y z
N MET A 1 -29.60 -34.60 -7.05
CA MET A 1 -30.29 -35.15 -5.85
C MET A 1 -30.21 -34.23 -4.64
N SER A 2 -29.03 -33.79 -4.18
CA SER A 2 -28.94 -32.82 -3.05
C SER A 2 -29.75 -31.55 -3.29
N MET A 3 -29.63 -30.96 -4.48
CA MET A 3 -30.38 -29.77 -4.89
C MET A 3 -31.91 -29.95 -4.80
N ALA A 4 -32.44 -31.10 -5.20
CA ALA A 4 -33.88 -31.39 -5.13
C ALA A 4 -34.38 -31.51 -3.68
N VAL A 5 -33.54 -32.05 -2.78
CA VAL A 5 -33.84 -32.12 -1.34
C VAL A 5 -33.88 -30.73 -0.72
N ASP A 6 -32.92 -29.88 -1.07
CA ASP A 6 -32.84 -28.50 -0.56
C ASP A 6 -34.03 -27.66 -1.02
N ILE A 7 -34.41 -27.75 -2.30
CA ILE A 7 -35.60 -27.07 -2.84
C ILE A 7 -36.87 -27.57 -2.13
N ALA A 8 -37.04 -28.90 -2.00
CA ALA A 8 -38.21 -29.45 -1.32
C ALA A 8 -38.28 -29.03 0.16
N ALA A 9 -37.14 -28.96 0.84
CA ALA A 9 -37.06 -28.51 2.23
C ALA A 9 -37.38 -27.01 2.37
N GLY A 10 -36.86 -26.18 1.45
CA GLY A 10 -37.19 -24.76 1.38
C GLY A 10 -38.68 -24.52 1.13
N MET A 11 -39.28 -25.25 0.19
CA MET A 11 -40.72 -25.16 -0.09
C MET A 11 -41.57 -25.67 1.06
N LYS A 12 -41.17 -26.76 1.74
CA LYS A 12 -41.81 -27.21 2.98
C LYS A 12 -41.84 -26.09 4.02
N TYR A 13 -40.72 -25.42 4.24
CA TYR A 13 -40.64 -24.29 5.17
C TYR A 13 -41.55 -23.15 4.74
N LEU A 14 -41.48 -22.74 3.47
CA LEU A 14 -42.29 -21.66 2.92
C LEU A 14 -43.80 -21.94 3.06
N HIS A 15 -44.24 -23.17 2.81
CA HIS A 15 -45.63 -23.60 2.95
C HIS A 15 -46.14 -23.56 4.39
N SER A 16 -45.25 -23.78 5.36
CA SER A 16 -45.55 -23.62 6.79
C SER A 16 -45.40 -22.19 7.32
N SER A 17 -44.81 -21.30 6.54
CA SER A 17 -44.58 -19.90 6.92
C SER A 17 -45.85 -19.05 6.74
N PRO A 18 -45.90 -17.81 7.30
CA PRO A 18 -47.01 -16.88 7.08
C PRO A 18 -47.30 -16.55 5.61
N ILE A 19 -46.32 -16.74 4.72
CA ILE A 19 -46.41 -16.47 3.27
C ILE A 19 -47.14 -17.60 2.54
N LYS A 20 -47.13 -18.81 3.10
CA LYS A 20 -47.86 -20.02 2.68
C LYS A 20 -47.56 -20.58 1.30
N LEU A 21 -47.10 -19.82 0.31
CA LEU A 21 -46.82 -20.32 -1.04
C LEU A 21 -45.80 -19.46 -1.77
N HIS A 22 -45.16 -20.04 -2.80
CA HIS A 22 -44.27 -19.31 -3.69
C HIS A 22 -45.04 -18.66 -4.84
N GLY A 23 -45.89 -19.43 -5.52
CA GLY A 23 -46.80 -19.00 -6.57
C GLY A 23 -46.20 -18.92 -7.98
N CYS A 24 -44.88 -18.96 -8.09
CA CYS A 24 -44.20 -18.89 -9.40
C CYS A 24 -42.83 -19.58 -9.36
N LEU A 25 -42.73 -20.73 -8.70
CA LEU A 25 -41.47 -21.45 -8.57
C LEU A 25 -40.92 -21.87 -9.95
N THR A 26 -39.66 -21.55 -10.24
CA THR A 26 -38.94 -21.93 -11.47
C THR A 26 -37.51 -22.31 -11.12
N SER A 27 -36.80 -22.98 -12.04
CA SER A 27 -35.39 -23.34 -11.84
C SER A 27 -34.50 -22.11 -11.63
N SER A 28 -34.80 -20.99 -12.31
CA SER A 28 -34.10 -19.69 -12.14
C SER A 28 -34.25 -19.04 -10.76
N LYS A 29 -35.23 -19.46 -9.96
CA LYS A 29 -35.48 -18.95 -8.58
C LYS A 29 -34.86 -19.84 -7.50
N CYS A 30 -34.14 -20.87 -7.92
CA CYS A 30 -33.39 -21.77 -7.07
C CYS A 30 -31.90 -21.41 -7.20
N VAL A 31 -31.40 -20.51 -6.35
CA VAL A 31 -30.00 -20.04 -6.37
C VAL A 31 -29.12 -20.89 -5.46
N ILE A 32 -27.83 -20.95 -5.73
CA ILE A 32 -26.87 -21.74 -4.95
C ILE A 32 -25.96 -20.78 -4.17
N ASP A 33 -25.82 -20.99 -2.87
CA ASP A 33 -24.92 -20.20 -2.03
C ASP A 33 -23.47 -20.73 -2.03
N SER A 34 -22.57 -20.03 -1.33
CA SER A 34 -21.15 -20.41 -1.22
C SER A 34 -20.92 -21.79 -0.56
N HIS A 35 -21.93 -22.35 0.09
CA HIS A 35 -21.88 -23.67 0.73
C HIS A 35 -22.57 -24.75 -0.11
N TRP A 36 -22.87 -24.47 -1.39
CA TRP A 36 -23.55 -25.39 -2.32
C TRP A 36 -24.96 -25.81 -1.86
N VAL A 37 -25.61 -24.98 -1.04
CA VAL A 37 -26.99 -25.19 -0.61
C VAL A 37 -27.92 -24.39 -1.52
N VAL A 38 -28.98 -25.05 -2.01
CA VAL A 38 -30.00 -24.35 -2.80
C VAL A 38 -30.89 -23.50 -1.89
N LYS A 39 -31.05 -22.23 -2.27
CA LYS A 39 -31.90 -21.25 -1.61
C LYS A 39 -32.99 -20.82 -2.58
N ILE A 40 -34.20 -20.65 -2.05
CA ILE A 40 -35.36 -20.23 -2.83
C ILE A 40 -35.49 -18.70 -2.71
N THR A 41 -35.57 -18.02 -3.85
CA THR A 41 -35.71 -16.55 -3.95
C THR A 41 -37.07 -16.19 -4.55
N ASP A 42 -37.40 -14.89 -4.63
CA ASP A 42 -38.60 -14.40 -5.31
C ASP A 42 -39.96 -14.91 -4.79
N TRP A 43 -40.00 -15.45 -3.57
CA TRP A 43 -41.24 -15.81 -2.87
C TRP A 43 -41.96 -14.56 -2.34
N GLY A 44 -43.28 -14.64 -2.16
CA GLY A 44 -44.10 -13.53 -1.63
C GLY A 44 -44.29 -12.32 -2.56
N LEU A 45 -43.63 -12.29 -3.72
CA LEU A 45 -43.74 -11.19 -4.69
C LEU A 45 -45.14 -11.09 -5.34
N HIS A 46 -45.95 -12.15 -5.31
CA HIS A 46 -47.30 -12.14 -5.86
C HIS A 46 -48.23 -11.19 -5.09
N TYR A 47 -48.04 -11.00 -3.78
CA TYR A 47 -48.75 -9.98 -2.99
C TYR A 47 -48.34 -8.56 -3.39
N PHE A 48 -47.05 -8.34 -3.65
CA PHE A 48 -46.53 -7.01 -4.02
C PHE A 48 -46.89 -6.59 -5.44
N LYS A 49 -47.05 -7.55 -6.36
CA LYS A 49 -47.38 -7.32 -7.77
C LYS A 49 -48.90 -7.34 -8.04
N ALA A 50 -49.72 -7.51 -7.01
CA ALA A 50 -51.18 -7.51 -7.14
C ALA A 50 -51.68 -6.17 -7.70
N GLY A 51 -52.41 -6.21 -8.81
CA GLY A 51 -52.98 -5.01 -9.45
C GLY A 51 -52.06 -4.24 -10.40
N GLN A 52 -50.83 -4.71 -10.66
CA GLN A 52 -49.99 -4.13 -11.71
C GLN A 52 -50.42 -4.57 -13.11
N GLU A 53 -50.48 -3.64 -14.05
CA GLU A 53 -50.62 -3.95 -15.47
C GLU A 53 -49.39 -4.74 -15.95
N LYS A 54 -49.60 -5.96 -16.46
CA LYS A 54 -48.53 -6.74 -17.08
C LYS A 54 -48.10 -6.00 -18.35
N GLY A 55 -46.92 -5.39 -18.32
CA GLY A 55 -46.36 -4.69 -19.48
C GLY A 55 -46.28 -5.58 -20.73
N ASN A 56 -46.22 -4.94 -21.92
CA ASN A 56 -46.12 -5.60 -23.23
C ASN A 56 -44.86 -6.47 -23.35
N LEU A 57 -44.92 -7.70 -22.82
CA LEU A 57 -43.91 -8.73 -23.03
C LEU A 57 -44.15 -9.40 -24.39
N PRO A 58 -43.09 -9.77 -25.13
CA PRO A 58 -43.23 -10.57 -26.34
C PRO A 58 -44.01 -11.86 -26.04
N ALA A 59 -44.99 -12.19 -26.87
CA ALA A 59 -45.89 -13.33 -26.63
C ALA A 59 -45.13 -14.64 -26.38
N GLN A 60 -43.99 -14.86 -27.05
CA GLN A 60 -43.17 -16.06 -26.88
C GLN A 60 -42.54 -16.16 -25.49
N LYS A 61 -42.08 -15.04 -24.93
CA LYS A 61 -41.53 -14.97 -23.56
C LYS A 61 -42.62 -15.21 -22.50
N MET A 62 -43.85 -14.81 -22.79
CA MET A 62 -44.99 -15.10 -21.92
C MET A 62 -45.27 -16.60 -21.82
N TYR A 63 -45.21 -17.34 -22.94
CA TYR A 63 -45.44 -18.79 -22.92
C TYR A 63 -44.28 -19.58 -22.27
N THR A 64 -43.03 -19.15 -22.45
CA THR A 64 -41.88 -19.80 -21.79
C THR A 64 -41.96 -19.71 -20.28
N ASP A 65 -42.39 -18.57 -19.73
CA ASP A 65 -42.50 -18.39 -18.27
C ASP A 65 -43.61 -19.26 -17.65
N LEU A 66 -44.56 -19.73 -18.47
CA LEU A 66 -45.66 -20.58 -18.03
C LEU A 66 -45.33 -22.08 -18.00
N LEU A 67 -44.17 -22.51 -18.49
CA LEU A 67 -43.81 -23.94 -18.60
C LEU A 67 -43.76 -24.65 -17.24
N TRP A 68 -43.48 -23.93 -16.16
CA TRP A 68 -43.51 -24.45 -14.79
C TRP A 68 -44.88 -24.33 -14.12
N THR A 69 -45.85 -23.67 -14.77
CA THR A 69 -47.14 -23.31 -14.15
C THR A 69 -48.13 -24.46 -14.26
N ALA A 70 -48.78 -24.78 -13.13
CA ALA A 70 -49.79 -25.85 -13.08
C ALA A 70 -51.02 -25.51 -13.95
N PRO A 71 -51.69 -26.51 -14.58
CA PRO A 71 -52.79 -26.29 -15.50
C PRO A 71 -53.91 -25.39 -14.93
N GLU A 72 -54.22 -25.55 -13.65
CA GLU A 72 -55.25 -24.77 -12.95
C GLU A 72 -54.90 -23.28 -12.76
N HIS A 73 -53.62 -22.92 -12.82
CA HIS A 73 -53.13 -21.56 -12.64
C HIS A 73 -52.82 -20.83 -13.96
N ILE A 74 -52.90 -21.52 -15.10
CA ILE A 74 -52.66 -20.91 -16.43
C ILE A 74 -53.87 -20.08 -16.88
N ASN A 75 -55.09 -20.51 -16.52
CA ASN A 75 -56.32 -19.80 -16.88
C ASN A 75 -56.55 -18.59 -15.96
N LEU A 76 -56.34 -17.38 -16.50
CA LEU A 76 -56.51 -16.10 -15.80
C LEU A 76 -57.87 -15.97 -15.09
N ALA A 77 -58.97 -16.35 -15.74
CA ALA A 77 -60.32 -16.24 -15.16
C ALA A 77 -60.55 -17.20 -13.98
N LYS A 78 -59.78 -18.29 -13.91
CA LYS A 78 -59.79 -19.23 -12.78
C LYS A 78 -58.83 -18.77 -11.68
N LEU A 79 -57.64 -18.28 -12.08
CA LEU A 79 -56.64 -17.71 -11.18
C LEU A 79 -57.16 -16.49 -10.41
N GLU A 80 -57.92 -15.60 -11.05
CA GLU A 80 -58.52 -14.42 -10.40
C GLU A 80 -59.60 -14.80 -9.38
N ARG A 81 -60.24 -15.96 -9.56
CA ARG A 81 -61.33 -16.44 -8.68
C ARG A 81 -60.82 -17.28 -7.51
N GLU A 82 -59.84 -18.14 -7.77
CA GLU A 82 -59.39 -19.19 -6.84
C GLU A 82 -58.00 -18.92 -6.26
N GLY A 83 -57.23 -17.99 -6.84
CA GLY A 83 -55.88 -17.65 -6.40
C GLY A 83 -54.84 -18.73 -6.72
N MET A 84 -53.57 -18.45 -6.38
CA MET A 84 -52.50 -19.44 -6.45
C MET A 84 -52.58 -20.40 -5.26
N THR A 85 -52.24 -21.67 -5.48
CA THR A 85 -52.28 -22.71 -4.44
C THR A 85 -50.92 -23.33 -4.17
N GLN A 86 -50.75 -23.90 -2.96
CA GLN A 86 -49.59 -24.72 -2.60
C GLN A 86 -49.41 -25.91 -3.54
N LYS A 87 -50.51 -26.47 -4.06
CA LYS A 87 -50.47 -27.61 -5.00
C LYS A 87 -49.92 -27.23 -6.37
N GLY A 88 -50.03 -25.95 -6.76
CA GLY A 88 -49.34 -25.45 -7.95
C GLY A 88 -47.83 -25.45 -7.79
N ASP A 89 -47.31 -25.05 -6.62
CA ASP A 89 -45.87 -25.10 -6.34
C ASP A 89 -45.32 -26.53 -6.42
N VAL A 90 -46.12 -27.54 -6.05
CA VAL A 90 -45.77 -28.96 -6.15
C VAL A 90 -45.60 -29.38 -7.62
N TYR A 91 -46.48 -28.91 -8.51
CA TYR A 91 -46.36 -29.14 -9.95
C TYR A 91 -45.09 -28.50 -10.50
N SER A 92 -44.86 -27.22 -10.18
CA SER A 92 -43.67 -26.48 -10.61
C SER A 92 -42.38 -27.14 -10.14
N PHE A 93 -42.38 -27.65 -8.89
CA PHE A 93 -41.25 -28.40 -8.35
C PHE A 93 -40.94 -29.67 -9.15
N ALA A 94 -41.95 -30.40 -9.62
CA ALA A 94 -41.71 -31.60 -10.41
C ALA A 94 -41.09 -31.31 -11.79
N ILE A 95 -41.44 -30.18 -12.43
CA ILE A 95 -40.75 -29.70 -13.63
C ILE A 95 -39.26 -29.45 -13.32
N ILE A 96 -38.96 -28.83 -12.18
CA ILE A 96 -37.56 -28.60 -11.76
C ILE A 96 -36.83 -29.92 -11.47
N ILE A 97 -37.49 -30.92 -10.89
CA ILE A 97 -36.87 -32.25 -10.72
C ILE A 97 -36.56 -32.85 -12.10
N GLN A 98 -37.46 -32.71 -13.09
CA GLN A 98 -37.19 -33.18 -14.45
C GLN A 98 -35.94 -32.50 -15.01
N GLU A 99 -35.87 -31.17 -14.98
CA GLU A 99 -34.69 -30.42 -15.44
C GLU A 99 -33.39 -30.89 -14.76
N ILE A 100 -33.42 -31.09 -13.44
CA ILE A 100 -32.26 -31.56 -12.66
C ILE A 100 -31.86 -32.99 -13.08
N SER A 101 -32.84 -33.83 -13.43
CA SER A 101 -32.62 -35.25 -13.69
C SER A 101 -32.14 -35.50 -15.12
N THR A 102 -32.70 -34.80 -16.10
CA THR A 102 -32.35 -34.93 -17.53
C THR A 102 -31.24 -33.96 -17.94
N ARG A 103 -30.94 -32.93 -17.13
CA ARG A 103 -30.01 -31.82 -17.46
C ARG A 103 -30.41 -31.06 -18.72
N THR A 104 -31.72 -30.97 -18.96
CA THR A 104 -32.31 -30.30 -20.10
C THR A 104 -33.39 -29.31 -19.61
N GLY A 105 -33.92 -28.49 -20.52
CA GLY A 105 -34.99 -27.54 -20.19
C GLY A 105 -36.32 -28.24 -19.86
N PRO A 106 -37.33 -27.47 -19.41
CA PRO A 106 -38.68 -28.01 -19.20
C PRO A 106 -39.29 -28.49 -20.52
N PHE A 107 -39.95 -29.66 -20.50
CA PHE A 107 -40.56 -30.28 -21.69
C PHE A 107 -39.55 -30.50 -22.85
N ASN A 108 -38.28 -30.77 -22.54
CA ASN A 108 -37.30 -31.08 -23.57
C ASN A 108 -37.70 -32.32 -24.39
N ASP A 109 -37.24 -32.38 -25.64
CA ASP A 109 -37.42 -33.52 -26.55
C ASP A 109 -38.86 -33.82 -27.00
N CYS A 110 -39.86 -32.99 -26.65
CA CYS A 110 -41.24 -33.18 -27.12
C CYS A 110 -41.50 -32.62 -28.53
N GLY A 111 -40.56 -31.84 -29.10
CA GLY A 111 -40.66 -31.31 -30.48
C GLY A 111 -41.72 -30.22 -30.71
N PHE A 112 -42.24 -29.61 -29.64
CA PHE A 112 -43.29 -28.57 -29.71
C PHE A 112 -42.77 -27.23 -29.20
N GLU A 113 -43.28 -26.14 -29.76
CA GLU A 113 -42.97 -24.78 -29.27
C GLU A 113 -43.68 -24.50 -27.93
N PRO A 114 -43.17 -23.60 -27.06
CA PRO A 114 -43.76 -23.30 -25.75
C PRO A 114 -45.27 -22.98 -25.80
N ARG A 115 -45.74 -22.32 -26.85
CA ARG A 115 -47.16 -22.01 -27.03
C ARG A 115 -48.01 -23.28 -27.21
N GLU A 116 -47.54 -24.23 -27.99
CA GLU A 116 -48.23 -25.49 -28.28
C GLU A 116 -48.25 -26.40 -27.05
N ILE A 117 -47.12 -26.44 -26.33
CA ILE A 117 -47.00 -27.14 -25.05
C ILE A 117 -48.07 -26.63 -24.08
N ILE A 118 -48.13 -25.30 -23.87
CA ILE A 118 -49.09 -24.68 -22.96
C ILE A 118 -50.54 -24.95 -23.42
N GLN A 119 -50.82 -24.92 -24.72
CA GLN A 119 -52.16 -25.25 -25.25
C GLN A 119 -52.58 -26.69 -24.93
N ARG A 120 -51.68 -27.66 -25.08
CA ARG A 120 -51.95 -29.07 -24.73
C ARG A 120 -52.12 -29.29 -23.23
N VAL A 121 -51.30 -28.60 -22.42
CA VAL A 121 -51.44 -28.61 -20.95
C VAL A 121 -52.81 -28.04 -20.53
N ILE A 122 -53.27 -26.96 -21.17
CA ILE A 122 -54.60 -26.37 -20.92
C ILE A 122 -55.73 -27.30 -21.42
N ALA A 123 -55.53 -27.96 -22.56
CA ALA A 123 -56.53 -28.82 -23.18
C ALA A 123 -56.84 -30.07 -22.34
N ARG A 124 -55.95 -30.43 -21.40
CA ARG A 124 -56.08 -31.62 -20.55
C ARG A 124 -56.27 -32.87 -21.41
N ASP A 125 -55.35 -33.05 -22.36
CA ASP A 125 -55.29 -34.24 -23.22
C ASP A 125 -55.41 -35.54 -22.39
N ASP A 126 -55.88 -36.63 -23.01
CA ASP A 126 -55.94 -37.95 -22.38
C ASP A 126 -54.98 -38.91 -23.10
N PRO A 127 -53.82 -39.26 -22.52
CA PRO A 127 -53.35 -38.90 -21.17
C PRO A 127 -52.86 -37.43 -21.07
N PRO A 128 -52.84 -36.84 -19.85
CA PRO A 128 -52.42 -35.45 -19.65
C PRO A 128 -51.01 -35.17 -20.18
N PHE A 129 -50.86 -34.10 -20.96
CA PHE A 129 -49.57 -33.73 -21.54
C PHE A 129 -48.60 -33.28 -20.43
N ARG A 130 -47.50 -34.02 -20.26
CA ARG A 130 -46.46 -33.83 -19.24
C ARG A 130 -45.06 -34.09 -19.85
N PRO A 131 -43.97 -33.62 -19.23
CA PRO A 131 -42.62 -33.95 -19.70
C PRO A 131 -42.37 -35.46 -19.70
N GLU A 132 -41.77 -35.96 -20.77
CA GLU A 132 -41.33 -37.36 -20.84
C GLU A 132 -40.01 -37.52 -20.08
N VAL A 133 -39.94 -38.52 -19.20
CA VAL A 133 -38.73 -38.83 -18.43
C VAL A 133 -38.50 -40.34 -18.50
N SER A 134 -37.43 -40.75 -19.17
CA SER A 134 -37.08 -42.17 -19.31
C SER A 134 -36.61 -42.75 -17.98
N THR A 135 -37.10 -43.96 -17.65
CA THR A 135 -36.63 -44.73 -16.49
C THR A 135 -35.22 -45.30 -16.68
N ASP A 136 -34.68 -45.26 -17.91
CA ASP A 136 -33.31 -45.70 -18.20
C ASP A 136 -32.29 -44.65 -17.75
N GLU A 137 -32.67 -43.37 -17.76
CA GLU A 137 -31.83 -42.24 -17.36
C GLU A 137 -32.06 -41.83 -15.91
N VAL A 138 -33.30 -41.97 -15.43
CA VAL A 138 -33.74 -41.49 -14.12
C VAL A 138 -34.33 -42.64 -13.30
N ARG A 139 -33.99 -42.71 -12.01
CA ARG A 139 -34.51 -43.75 -11.12
C ARG A 139 -36.03 -43.81 -11.12
N ALA A 140 -36.58 -45.00 -11.28
CA ALA A 140 -38.02 -45.24 -11.28
C ALA A 140 -38.75 -44.63 -10.07
N GLU A 141 -38.15 -44.65 -8.87
CA GLU A 141 -38.78 -44.09 -7.68
C GLU A 141 -38.90 -42.55 -7.71
N LEU A 142 -38.00 -41.89 -8.44
CA LEU A 142 -38.00 -40.45 -8.66
C LEU A 142 -38.95 -40.07 -9.78
N VAL A 143 -39.01 -40.86 -10.86
CA VAL A 143 -40.00 -40.71 -11.95
C VAL A 143 -41.42 -40.84 -11.39
N LEU A 144 -41.68 -41.84 -10.54
CA LEU A 144 -42.97 -42.00 -9.86
C LEU A 144 -43.33 -40.78 -9.00
N LEU A 145 -42.35 -40.19 -8.31
CA LEU A 145 -42.57 -38.97 -7.52
C LEU A 145 -42.92 -37.78 -8.41
N MET A 146 -42.29 -37.63 -9.58
CA MET A 146 -42.63 -36.58 -10.55
C MET A 146 -44.08 -36.75 -11.06
N ILE A 147 -44.46 -37.98 -11.45
CA ILE A 147 -45.80 -38.30 -11.94
C ILE A 147 -46.87 -37.97 -10.88
N GLU A 148 -46.65 -38.34 -9.62
CA GLU A 148 -47.57 -37.99 -8.51
C GLU A 148 -47.70 -36.47 -8.32
N CYS A 149 -46.60 -35.73 -8.44
CA CYS A 149 -46.61 -34.26 -8.34
C CYS A 149 -47.27 -33.58 -9.57
N TRP A 150 -47.32 -34.27 -10.71
CA TRP A 150 -47.96 -33.81 -11.95
C TRP A 150 -49.42 -34.24 -12.10
N ASN A 151 -50.03 -34.82 -11.06
CA ASN A 151 -51.42 -35.26 -11.09
C ASN A 151 -52.35 -34.12 -11.56
N GLU A 152 -53.31 -34.46 -12.43
CA GLU A 152 -54.27 -33.51 -12.98
C GLU A 152 -55.21 -32.97 -11.90
N ASP A 153 -55.52 -33.78 -10.88
CA ASP A 153 -56.19 -33.33 -9.67
C ASP A 153 -55.16 -32.73 -8.69
N PRO A 154 -55.27 -31.42 -8.35
CA PRO A 154 -54.37 -30.79 -7.39
C PRO A 154 -54.41 -31.43 -5.99
N GLU A 155 -55.53 -32.00 -5.56
CA GLU A 155 -55.64 -32.58 -4.21
C GLU A 155 -54.85 -33.87 -4.05
N GLU A 156 -54.76 -34.66 -5.13
CA GLU A 156 -53.97 -35.90 -5.19
C GLU A 156 -52.45 -35.67 -5.19
N ARG A 157 -52.00 -34.44 -5.44
CA ARG A 157 -50.56 -34.11 -5.41
C ARG A 157 -50.02 -34.17 -3.97
N PRO A 158 -48.85 -34.78 -3.72
CA PRO A 158 -48.31 -34.91 -2.37
C PRO A 158 -47.88 -33.57 -1.76
N HIS A 159 -47.96 -33.44 -0.44
CA HIS A 159 -47.39 -32.28 0.27
C HIS A 159 -45.86 -32.36 0.36
N PHE A 160 -45.18 -31.20 0.36
CA PHE A 160 -43.72 -31.11 0.46
C PHE A 160 -43.13 -31.85 1.67
N LEU A 161 -43.87 -32.01 2.77
CA LEU A 161 -43.47 -32.86 3.89
C LEU A 161 -43.14 -34.30 3.44
N ARG A 162 -44.05 -34.91 2.68
CA ARG A 162 -43.92 -36.28 2.16
C ARG A 162 -42.90 -36.37 1.03
N ILE A 163 -42.81 -35.33 0.20
CA ILE A 163 -41.81 -35.22 -0.87
C ILE A 163 -40.39 -35.23 -0.28
N VAL A 164 -40.12 -34.42 0.75
CA VAL A 164 -38.81 -34.36 1.43
C VAL A 164 -38.41 -35.73 1.99
N GLU A 165 -39.35 -36.43 2.64
CA GLU A 165 -39.08 -37.77 3.18
C GLU A 165 -38.75 -38.79 2.09
N ARG A 166 -39.49 -38.78 0.98
CA ARG A 166 -39.21 -39.65 -0.18
C ARG A 166 -37.86 -39.32 -0.80
N LEU A 167 -37.56 -38.04 -1.05
CA LEU A 167 -36.28 -37.62 -1.62
C LEU A 167 -35.10 -37.96 -0.72
N LYS A 168 -35.24 -37.85 0.60
CA LYS A 168 -34.21 -38.28 1.56
C LYS A 168 -33.97 -39.79 1.52
N LYS A 169 -35.03 -40.60 1.38
CA LYS A 169 -34.90 -42.07 1.20
C LYS A 169 -34.22 -42.43 -0.12
N ILE A 170 -34.58 -41.74 -1.22
CA ILE A 170 -33.96 -41.95 -2.53
C ILE A 170 -32.48 -41.52 -2.49
N SER A 171 -32.17 -40.39 -1.84
CA SER A 171 -30.82 -39.81 -1.74
C SER A 171 -29.92 -40.53 -0.74
N GLY A 172 -30.47 -41.14 0.32
CA GLY A 172 -29.71 -41.88 1.34
C GLY A 172 -28.97 -43.10 0.79
N ARG A 173 -29.35 -43.61 -0.39
CA ARG A 173 -28.62 -44.65 -1.14
C ARG A 173 -27.43 -44.11 -1.95
N TYR A 174 -27.23 -42.79 -2.04
CA TYR A 174 -26.22 -42.13 -2.89
C TYR A 174 -25.42 -41.05 -2.13
N ARG A 175 -25.13 -41.26 -0.84
CA ARG A 175 -24.05 -40.51 -0.16
C ARG A 175 -22.69 -41.00 -0.70
N ASN A 176 -22.36 -40.69 -1.96
CA ASN A 176 -21.08 -41.05 -2.58
C ASN A 176 -20.23 -39.78 -2.83
N THR A 177 -19.33 -39.51 -1.89
CA THR A 177 -17.90 -39.12 -2.04
C THR A 177 -17.45 -38.13 -3.14
N ASN A 178 -17.84 -38.29 -4.40
CA ASN A 178 -17.21 -37.58 -5.53
C ASN A 178 -17.50 -36.06 -5.62
N ILE A 179 -18.64 -35.59 -5.13
CA ILE A 179 -18.96 -34.15 -5.17
C ILE A 179 -18.21 -33.40 -4.06
N ILE A 180 -18.14 -33.99 -2.88
CA ILE A 180 -17.45 -33.40 -1.72
C ILE A 180 -15.94 -33.35 -1.98
N GLU A 181 -15.35 -34.39 -2.56
CA GLU A 181 -13.91 -34.38 -2.92
C GLU A 181 -13.56 -33.31 -3.96
N ASN A 182 -14.41 -33.13 -4.99
CA ASN A 182 -14.21 -32.06 -5.97
C ASN A 182 -14.37 -30.66 -5.34
N MET A 183 -15.27 -30.50 -4.36
CA MET A 183 -15.43 -29.26 -3.62
C MET A 183 -14.21 -28.95 -2.74
N VAL A 184 -13.72 -29.93 -2.00
CA VAL A 184 -12.51 -29.80 -1.17
C VAL A 184 -11.32 -29.44 -2.05
N SER A 185 -11.14 -30.11 -3.19
CA SER A 185 -10.08 -29.81 -4.16
C SER A 185 -10.17 -28.38 -4.72
N MET A 186 -11.38 -27.87 -5.00
CA MET A 186 -11.55 -26.49 -5.45
C MET A 186 -11.29 -25.46 -4.34
N MET A 187 -11.73 -25.73 -3.10
CA MET A 187 -11.47 -24.83 -1.96
C MET A 187 -9.99 -24.78 -1.62
N GLU A 188 -9.28 -25.90 -1.64
CA GLU A 188 -7.82 -25.96 -1.46
C GLU A 188 -7.10 -25.17 -2.55
N LYS A 189 -7.48 -25.32 -3.83
CA LYS A 189 -6.90 -24.53 -4.92
C LYS A 189 -7.12 -23.03 -4.73
N HIS A 190 -8.30 -22.63 -4.28
CA HIS A 190 -8.61 -21.22 -4.05
C HIS A 190 -7.85 -20.67 -2.84
N SER A 191 -7.76 -21.43 -1.75
CA SER A 191 -6.96 -21.07 -0.56
C SER A 191 -5.48 -20.91 -0.92
N ASN A 192 -4.90 -21.87 -1.63
CA ASN A 192 -3.50 -21.83 -2.06
C ASN A 192 -3.23 -20.65 -2.99
N HIS A 193 -4.16 -20.33 -3.90
CA HIS A 193 -4.02 -19.18 -4.77
C HIS A 193 -4.08 -17.86 -4.00
N LEU A 194 -4.98 -17.74 -3.03
CA LEU A 194 -5.07 -16.56 -2.16
C LEU A 194 -3.82 -16.40 -1.30
N GLU A 195 -3.30 -17.49 -0.74
CA GLU A 195 -2.04 -17.47 0.01
C GLU A 195 -0.88 -16.99 -0.86
N GLN A 196 -0.75 -17.53 -2.08
CA GLN A 196 0.26 -17.07 -3.05
C GLN A 196 0.10 -15.58 -3.39
N LEU A 197 -1.13 -15.12 -3.61
CA LEU A 197 -1.41 -13.72 -3.92
C LEU A 197 -1.06 -12.80 -2.75
N VAL A 198 -1.40 -13.21 -1.53
CA VAL A 198 -1.06 -12.48 -0.29
C VAL A 198 0.45 -12.44 -0.11
N GLU A 199 1.15 -13.55 -0.30
CA GLU A 199 2.61 -13.63 -0.20
C GLU A 199 3.27 -12.71 -1.24
N GLU A 200 2.82 -12.75 -2.49
CA GLU A 200 3.34 -11.89 -3.56
C GLU A 200 3.10 -10.40 -3.27
N ARG A 201 1.90 -10.03 -2.82
CA ARG A 201 1.58 -8.64 -2.44
C ARG A 201 2.37 -8.18 -1.23
N THR A 202 2.55 -9.05 -0.24
CA THR A 202 3.36 -8.75 0.96
C THR A 202 4.82 -8.53 0.57
N ARG A 203 5.36 -9.34 -0.35
CA ARG A 203 6.72 -9.17 -0.88
C ARG A 203 6.87 -7.83 -1.61
N GLN A 204 5.97 -7.50 -2.54
CA GLN A 204 6.00 -6.23 -3.27
C GLN A 204 5.94 -5.03 -2.32
N LEU A 205 5.05 -5.08 -1.32
CA LEU A 205 4.91 -4.02 -0.32
C LEU A 205 6.18 -3.86 0.53
N ASN A 206 6.83 -4.96 0.91
CA ASN A 206 8.11 -4.90 1.62
C ASN A 206 9.23 -4.31 0.77
N GLU A 207 9.33 -4.68 -0.51
CA GLU A 207 10.33 -4.10 -1.42
C GLU A 207 10.13 -2.59 -1.64
N GLU A 208 8.88 -2.15 -1.78
CA GLU A 208 8.53 -0.74 -1.92
C GLU A 208 8.78 0.05 -0.62
N LYS A 209 8.47 -0.56 0.53
CA LYS A 209 8.80 -0.01 1.84
C LYS A 209 10.30 0.17 2.03
N GLU A 210 11.11 -0.85 1.70
CA GLU A 210 12.57 -0.75 1.78
C GLU A 210 13.16 0.32 0.86
N LYS A 211 12.60 0.51 -0.34
CA LYS A 211 13.03 1.59 -1.25
C LYS A 211 12.70 2.96 -0.66
N THR A 212 11.48 3.12 -0.12
CA THR A 212 11.03 4.36 0.52
C THR A 212 11.89 4.69 1.74
N ASP A 213 12.17 3.69 2.58
CA ASP A 213 12.99 3.82 3.77
C ASP A 213 14.43 4.22 3.43
N ARG A 214 15.03 3.58 2.42
CA ARG A 214 16.38 3.94 1.93
C ARG A 214 16.46 5.37 1.42
N LEU A 215 15.42 5.86 0.73
CA LEU A 215 15.38 7.25 0.27
C LEU A 215 15.22 8.22 1.45
N LEU A 216 14.40 7.89 2.44
CA LEU A 216 14.24 8.74 3.62
C LEU A 216 15.53 8.87 4.42
N PHE A 217 16.27 7.77 4.62
CA PHE A 217 17.57 7.78 5.31
C PHE A 217 18.68 8.51 4.54
N ARG A 218 18.49 8.80 3.24
CA ARG A 218 19.40 9.67 2.47
C ARG A 218 19.08 11.15 2.64
N LEU A 219 17.85 11.48 3.04
CA LEU A 219 17.39 12.87 3.22
C LEU A 219 17.50 13.33 4.66
N LEU A 220 17.29 12.42 5.61
CA LEU A 220 17.27 12.68 7.03
C LEU A 220 18.17 11.68 7.77
N PRO A 221 18.80 12.09 8.89
CA PRO A 221 19.54 11.16 9.71
C PRO A 221 18.63 10.05 10.25
N GLN A 222 19.18 8.86 10.46
CA GLN A 222 18.38 7.68 10.82
C GLN A 222 17.45 7.88 12.05
N PRO A 223 17.90 8.42 13.20
CA PRO A 223 17.02 8.63 14.36
C PRO A 223 15.86 9.59 14.05
N VAL A 224 16.13 10.62 13.26
CA VAL A 224 15.17 11.65 12.85
C VAL A 224 14.17 11.09 11.84
N ALA A 225 14.64 10.27 10.90
CA ALA A 225 13.79 9.59 9.92
C ALA A 225 12.83 8.59 10.59
N GLU A 226 13.28 7.86 11.61
CA GLU A 226 12.43 6.93 12.38
C GLU A 226 11.34 7.67 13.15
N GLN A 227 11.68 8.77 13.82
CA GLN A 227 10.69 9.64 14.47
C GLN A 227 9.70 10.24 13.47
N PHE A 228 10.18 10.67 12.30
CA PHE A 228 9.35 11.21 11.23
C PHE A 228 8.34 10.17 10.71
N LYS A 229 8.75 8.91 10.55
CA LYS A 229 7.83 7.81 10.18
C LYS A 229 6.74 7.56 11.21
N LEU A 230 7.05 7.68 12.50
CA LEU A 230 6.12 7.39 13.60
C LEU A 230 5.11 8.51 13.82
N TYR A 231 5.57 9.77 13.84
CA TYR A 231 4.79 10.92 14.30
C TYR A 231 4.45 11.92 13.19
N ASN A 232 4.87 11.66 11.95
CA ASN A 232 4.71 12.54 10.78
C ASN A 232 5.23 13.97 11.03
N SER A 233 6.09 14.13 12.03
CA SER A 233 6.69 15.37 12.51
C SER A 233 7.88 15.02 13.41
N VAL A 234 8.88 15.89 13.47
CA VAL A 234 10.02 15.78 14.37
C VAL A 234 10.05 17.03 15.22
N GLN A 235 10.10 16.87 16.54
CA GLN A 235 10.23 17.99 17.46
C GLN A 235 11.65 18.55 17.38
N ALA A 236 11.78 19.86 17.52
CA ALA A 236 13.09 20.47 17.65
C ALA A 236 13.74 20.01 18.96
N GLU A 237 15.01 19.66 18.90
CA GLU A 237 15.81 19.18 20.03
C GLU A 237 16.95 20.17 20.29
N GLU A 238 17.22 20.44 21.56
CA GLU A 238 18.30 21.30 22.00
C GLU A 238 19.51 20.44 22.38
N PHE A 239 20.66 20.75 21.79
CA PHE A 239 21.93 20.11 22.07
C PHE A 239 22.80 21.12 22.80
N GLU A 240 23.19 20.82 24.04
CA GLU A 240 24.00 21.73 24.86
C GLU A 240 25.39 21.97 24.26
N GLU A 241 25.94 20.96 23.58
CA GLU A 241 27.27 21.03 23.04
C GLU A 241 27.46 20.19 21.77
N VAL A 242 27.75 20.89 20.67
CA VAL A 242 28.13 20.29 19.38
C VAL A 242 29.34 21.02 18.83
N THR A 243 30.11 20.36 17.97
CA THR A 243 31.14 21.04 17.16
C THR A 243 30.68 21.14 15.72
N ILE A 244 30.70 22.36 15.19
CA ILE A 244 30.32 22.66 13.81
C ILE A 244 31.59 22.98 13.02
N PHE A 245 31.68 22.36 11.84
CA PHE A 245 32.62 22.64 10.78
C PHE A 245 31.92 23.41 9.66
N PHE A 246 32.56 24.49 9.22
CA PHE A 246 32.22 25.21 8.00
C PHE A 246 33.44 25.27 7.11
N SER A 247 33.26 25.04 5.81
CA SER A 247 34.28 25.35 4.83
C SER A 247 33.74 26.10 3.64
N ASP A 248 34.60 26.91 3.04
CA ASP A 248 34.34 27.73 1.85
C ASP A 248 35.51 27.60 0.87
N ILE A 249 35.24 27.80 -0.43
CA ILE A 249 36.26 27.76 -1.47
C ILE A 249 36.81 29.17 -1.70
N VAL A 250 38.09 29.37 -1.41
CA VAL A 250 38.72 30.68 -1.63
C VAL A 250 38.72 31.01 -3.12
N GLY A 251 38.17 32.18 -3.46
CA GLY A 251 38.10 32.66 -4.84
C GLY A 251 37.03 31.98 -5.71
N PHE A 252 36.07 31.26 -5.14
CA PHE A 252 35.03 30.55 -5.89
C PHE A 252 34.29 31.42 -6.91
N THR A 253 33.88 32.64 -6.55
CA THR A 253 33.22 33.58 -7.47
C THR A 253 34.08 33.87 -8.71
N LYS A 254 35.40 34.01 -8.54
CA LYS A 254 36.34 34.25 -9.63
C LYS A 254 36.53 33.00 -10.49
N LEU A 255 36.57 31.82 -9.86
CA LEU A 255 36.63 30.53 -10.55
C LEU A 255 35.38 30.33 -11.41
N CYS A 256 34.19 30.58 -10.87
CA CYS A 256 32.91 30.50 -11.58
C CYS A 256 32.80 31.52 -12.72
N SER A 257 33.31 32.74 -12.54
CA SER A 257 33.30 33.76 -13.59
C SER A 257 34.18 33.40 -14.80
N ASN A 258 35.19 32.56 -14.59
CA ASN A 258 36.17 32.18 -15.61
C ASN A 258 35.98 30.75 -16.15
N SER A 259 34.88 30.08 -15.80
CA SER A 259 34.61 28.68 -16.15
C SER A 259 33.20 28.54 -16.72
N GLN A 260 32.96 27.53 -17.55
CA GLN A 260 31.63 27.27 -18.08
C GLN A 260 30.72 26.68 -16.99
N PRO A 261 29.40 26.96 -17.01
CA PRO A 261 28.47 26.45 -15.99
C PRO A 261 28.52 24.93 -15.82
N LEU A 262 28.67 24.17 -16.91
CA LEU A 262 28.78 22.71 -16.86
C LEU A 262 30.08 22.25 -16.16
N GLU A 263 31.19 22.95 -16.39
CA GLU A 263 32.49 22.66 -15.76
C GLU A 263 32.47 22.93 -14.26
N VAL A 264 31.71 23.95 -13.82
CA VAL A 264 31.51 24.26 -12.39
C VAL A 264 30.69 23.17 -11.71
N VAL A 265 29.64 22.67 -12.37
CA VAL A 265 28.81 21.57 -11.82
C VAL A 265 29.64 20.29 -11.68
N ASP A 266 30.41 19.92 -12.70
CA ASP A 266 31.27 18.73 -12.65
C ASP A 266 32.33 18.86 -11.54
N PHE A 267 32.94 20.05 -11.40
CA PHE A 267 33.90 20.35 -10.35
C PHE A 267 33.31 20.22 -8.94
N LEU A 268 32.15 20.85 -8.68
CA LEU A 268 31.49 20.76 -7.38
C LEU A 268 31.08 19.32 -7.05
N ASN A 269 30.59 18.57 -8.05
CA ASN A 269 30.24 17.17 -7.86
C ASN A 269 31.46 16.33 -7.47
N ASP A 270 32.60 16.51 -8.14
CA ASP A 270 33.84 15.79 -7.79
C ASP A 270 34.33 16.11 -6.40
N LEU A 271 34.29 17.39 -6.03
CA LEU A 271 34.70 17.86 -4.72
C LEU A 271 33.82 17.24 -3.62
N TYR A 272 32.50 17.30 -3.80
CA TYR A 272 31.56 16.78 -2.81
C TYR A 272 31.54 15.25 -2.73
N VAL A 273 31.77 14.53 -3.84
CA VAL A 273 31.96 13.07 -3.80
C VAL A 273 33.19 12.71 -2.97
N ALA A 274 34.31 13.41 -3.18
CA ALA A 274 35.52 13.19 -2.39
C ALA A 274 35.32 13.55 -0.90
N PHE A 275 34.57 14.63 -0.61
CA PHE A 275 34.28 15.02 0.77
C PHE A 275 33.38 14.00 1.45
N ASP A 276 32.30 13.59 0.78
CA ASP A 276 31.35 12.60 1.28
C ASP A 276 32.04 11.26 1.57
N GLU A 277 33.03 10.85 0.76
CA GLU A 277 33.88 9.68 1.03
C GLU A 277 34.73 9.87 2.29
N ILE A 278 35.38 11.03 2.46
CA ILE A 278 36.23 11.30 3.63
C ILE A 278 35.40 11.34 4.91
N ILE A 279 34.29 12.08 4.94
CA ILE A 279 33.47 12.23 6.15
C ILE A 279 32.81 10.92 6.58
N SER A 280 32.62 9.96 5.66
CA SER A 280 32.04 8.65 5.99
C SER A 280 32.87 7.82 6.99
N HIS A 281 34.14 8.19 7.20
CA HIS A 281 35.05 7.55 8.16
C HIS A 281 34.98 8.16 9.57
N PHE A 282 34.20 9.22 9.77
CA PHE A 282 34.12 9.98 11.02
C PHE A 282 32.69 9.98 11.56
N ASP A 283 32.55 10.17 12.87
CA ASP A 283 31.24 10.31 13.52
C ASP A 283 30.73 11.75 13.36
N VAL A 284 30.24 12.04 12.15
CA VAL A 284 29.80 13.37 11.73
C VAL A 284 28.55 13.30 10.87
N TYR A 285 27.75 14.36 10.90
CA TYR A 285 26.56 14.51 10.08
C TYR A 285 26.71 15.71 9.13
N LYS A 286 26.50 15.46 7.84
CA LYS A 286 26.47 16.49 6.79
C LYS A 286 25.16 17.26 6.86
N VAL A 287 25.27 18.56 7.11
CA VAL A 287 24.14 19.50 7.12
C VAL A 287 23.92 20.01 5.70
N GLU A 288 22.83 20.73 5.47
CA GLU A 288 22.57 21.37 4.18
C GLU A 288 23.71 22.28 3.72
N THR A 289 24.12 22.13 2.47
CA THR A 289 25.11 22.98 1.79
C THR A 289 24.40 24.14 1.11
N ILE A 290 24.87 25.37 1.32
CA ILE A 290 24.38 26.57 0.62
C ILE A 290 25.51 27.10 -0.26
N GLY A 291 25.34 27.02 -1.58
CA GLY A 291 26.38 27.44 -2.54
C GLY A 291 27.60 26.50 -2.51
N ASP A 292 28.77 27.10 -2.33
CA ASP A 292 30.08 26.44 -2.17
C ASP A 292 30.45 26.13 -0.72
N ALA A 293 29.59 26.50 0.24
CA ALA A 293 29.81 26.22 1.64
C ALA A 293 29.46 24.76 2.00
N TYR A 294 30.40 24.08 2.65
CA TYR A 294 30.22 22.71 3.17
C TYR A 294 30.12 22.74 4.69
N MET A 295 28.96 22.30 5.22
CA MET A 295 28.65 22.33 6.65
C MET A 295 28.52 20.92 7.21
N VAL A 296 29.25 20.65 8.29
CA VAL A 296 29.26 19.35 8.97
C VAL A 296 29.17 19.59 10.48
N VAL A 297 28.47 18.72 11.19
CA VAL A 297 28.35 18.78 12.65
C VAL A 297 28.67 17.42 13.27
N SER A 298 29.24 17.43 14.47
CA SER A 298 29.39 16.24 15.32
C SER A 298 28.78 16.51 16.70
N GLY A 299 28.29 15.45 17.35
CA GLY A 299 27.47 15.54 18.57
C GLY A 299 25.99 15.84 18.29
N CYS A 300 25.57 15.85 17.03
CA CYS A 300 24.19 16.01 16.59
C CYS A 300 24.02 15.31 15.22
N PRO A 301 22.94 14.55 14.98
CA PRO A 301 21.76 14.32 15.83
C PRO A 301 21.99 13.28 16.93
N VAL A 302 23.10 12.53 16.88
CA VAL A 302 23.47 11.57 17.92
C VAL A 302 24.55 12.21 18.78
N LEU A 303 24.34 12.23 20.09
CA LEU A 303 25.32 12.70 21.06
C LEU A 303 26.50 11.72 21.11
N ASN A 304 27.72 12.25 21.11
CA ASN A 304 28.96 11.46 21.22
C ASN A 304 29.87 11.95 22.36
N ASP A 305 29.23 12.37 23.46
CA ASP A 305 29.86 12.91 24.66
C ASP A 305 30.79 14.08 24.36
N LYS A 306 32.10 13.93 24.63
CA LYS A 306 33.12 14.98 24.41
C LYS A 306 33.91 14.76 23.11
N LYS A 307 33.55 13.77 22.29
CA LYS A 307 34.33 13.37 21.11
C LYS A 307 34.05 14.27 19.90
N HIS A 308 32.92 14.98 19.86
CA HIS A 308 32.51 15.83 18.75
C HIS A 308 33.62 16.74 18.21
N ALA A 309 34.40 17.37 19.10
CA ALA A 309 35.47 18.27 18.71
C ALA A 309 36.63 17.52 18.04
N GLY A 310 36.97 16.34 18.54
CA GLY A 310 38.04 15.48 18.01
C GLY A 310 37.69 14.84 16.68
N GLU A 311 36.42 14.44 16.48
CA GLU A 311 35.91 13.94 15.20
C GLU A 311 36.01 15.02 14.13
N ILE A 312 35.49 16.22 14.42
CA ILE A 312 35.56 17.36 13.48
C ILE A 312 37.00 17.81 13.24
N GLY A 313 37.84 17.90 14.27
CA GLY A 313 39.24 18.27 14.12
C GLY A 313 40.02 17.26 13.27
N SER A 314 39.77 15.97 13.46
CA SER A 314 40.38 14.90 12.67
C SER A 314 39.91 14.91 11.21
N MET A 315 38.60 15.07 11.01
CA MET A 315 38.00 15.19 9.68
C MET A 315 38.54 16.41 8.93
N ALA A 316 38.67 17.56 9.60
CA ALA A 316 39.18 18.78 9.00
C ALA A 316 40.63 18.62 8.50
N LEU A 317 41.49 17.91 9.25
CA LEU A 317 42.85 17.61 8.82
C LEU A 317 42.87 16.67 7.60
N ASP A 318 41.99 15.67 7.56
CA ASP A 318 41.86 14.74 6.43
C ASP A 318 41.36 15.45 5.15
N LEU A 319 40.34 16.30 5.26
CA LEU A 319 39.85 17.13 4.16
C LEU A 319 40.94 18.08 3.64
N LEU A 320 41.66 18.73 4.55
CA LEU A 320 42.74 19.64 4.20
C LEU A 320 43.91 18.90 3.51
N SER A 321 44.24 17.70 3.99
CA SER A 321 45.24 16.84 3.34
C SER A 321 44.82 16.45 1.93
N HIS A 322 43.54 16.12 1.71
CA HIS A 322 43.02 15.77 0.39
C HIS A 322 43.13 16.91 -0.64
N MET A 323 43.13 18.17 -0.20
CA MET A 323 43.37 19.32 -1.08
C MET A 323 44.75 19.31 -1.76
N THR A 324 45.73 18.55 -1.24
CA THR A 324 47.05 18.43 -1.86
C THR A 324 47.05 17.61 -3.15
N VAL A 325 46.11 16.64 -3.25
CA VAL A 325 46.00 15.71 -4.38
C VAL A 325 44.84 16.04 -5.31
N PHE A 326 43.82 16.74 -4.81
CA PHE A 326 42.66 17.12 -5.60
C PHE A 326 43.04 18.08 -6.74
N ARG A 327 42.52 17.80 -7.95
CA ARG A 327 42.77 18.59 -9.16
C ARG A 327 41.48 18.90 -9.87
N ILE A 328 41.32 20.16 -10.27
CA ILE A 328 40.17 20.63 -11.04
C ILE A 328 40.34 20.16 -12.50
N ARG A 329 39.40 19.36 -13.02
CA ARG A 329 39.53 18.75 -14.38
C ARG A 329 39.82 19.78 -15.48
N HIS A 330 39.11 20.90 -15.45
CA HIS A 330 39.23 21.97 -16.45
C HIS A 330 40.38 22.96 -16.15
N ARG A 331 41.00 22.89 -14.95
CA ARG A 331 42.10 23.75 -14.49
C ARG A 331 43.11 22.97 -13.62
N PRO A 332 43.85 22.00 -14.18
CA PRO A 332 44.70 21.12 -13.39
C PRO A 332 45.89 21.82 -12.72
N GLU A 333 46.31 22.97 -13.24
CA GLU A 333 47.43 23.76 -12.70
C GLU A 333 47.03 24.61 -11.48
N GLU A 334 45.74 24.84 -11.28
CA GLU A 334 45.22 25.66 -10.18
C GLU A 334 45.00 24.77 -8.95
N GLN A 335 45.63 25.12 -7.82
CA GLN A 335 45.42 24.42 -6.56
C GLN A 335 44.19 24.99 -5.86
N LEU A 336 43.22 24.11 -5.57
CA LEU A 336 42.03 24.49 -4.81
C LEU A 336 42.42 24.85 -3.37
N GLN A 337 41.97 26.01 -2.90
CA GLN A 337 42.21 26.47 -1.55
C GLN A 337 40.91 26.41 -0.74
N LEU A 338 40.90 25.55 0.27
CA LEU A 338 39.80 25.42 1.20
C LEU A 338 40.04 26.31 2.42
N ARG A 339 39.06 27.10 2.82
CA ARG A 339 39.05 27.81 4.09
C ARG A 339 38.17 27.05 5.07
N ILE A 340 38.65 26.82 6.29
CA ILE A 340 37.93 26.01 7.29
C ILE A 340 37.76 26.80 8.59
N GLY A 341 36.55 26.79 9.14
CA GLY A 341 36.18 27.32 10.45
C GLY A 341 35.53 26.27 11.35
N ILE A 342 35.95 26.22 12.62
CA ILE A 342 35.44 25.28 13.63
C ILE A 342 35.02 26.05 14.88
N HIS A 343 33.81 25.76 15.36
CA HIS A 343 33.30 26.31 16.63
C HIS A 343 32.53 25.24 17.41
N THR A 344 32.55 25.34 18.73
CA THR A 344 31.81 24.46 19.64
C THR A 344 30.85 25.28 20.50
N GLY A 345 29.61 24.83 20.62
CA GLY A 345 28.59 25.49 21.43
C GLY A 345 27.21 24.84 21.29
N PRO A 346 26.19 25.39 21.97
CA PRO A 346 24.84 24.86 21.96
C PRO A 346 24.11 25.15 20.63
N VAL A 347 23.24 24.25 20.21
CA VAL A 347 22.40 24.41 19.02
C VAL A 347 21.00 23.86 19.26
N VAL A 348 20.03 24.37 18.51
CA VAL A 348 18.72 23.74 18.36
C VAL A 348 18.66 23.12 16.98
N ALA A 349 18.36 21.83 16.89
CA ALA A 349 18.25 21.12 15.62
C ALA A 349 16.82 20.63 15.40
N GLY A 350 16.35 20.64 14.16
CA GLY A 350 14.98 20.24 13.85
C GLY A 350 14.74 20.06 12.36
N VAL A 351 13.63 19.41 12.01
CA VAL A 351 13.21 19.21 10.62
C VAL A 351 12.35 20.38 10.16
N VAL A 352 12.75 21.01 9.07
CA VAL A 352 12.02 22.10 8.41
C VAL A 352 11.49 21.64 7.06
N GLY A 353 10.24 22.01 6.76
CA GLY A 353 9.57 21.68 5.50
C GLY A 353 8.74 20.41 5.56
N VAL A 354 7.54 20.45 4.96
CA VAL A 354 6.60 19.31 4.92
C VAL A 354 6.85 18.43 3.69
N THR A 355 6.97 19.03 2.51
CA THR A 355 7.14 18.32 1.23
C THR A 355 8.58 17.87 0.99
N MET A 356 9.55 18.66 1.44
CA MET A 356 10.98 18.37 1.35
C MET A 356 11.59 18.60 2.74
N PRO A 357 11.53 17.60 3.63
CA PRO A 357 12.00 17.75 5.01
C PRO A 357 13.52 17.85 5.04
N ARG A 358 14.03 18.82 5.79
CA ARG A 358 15.45 19.16 5.88
C ARG A 358 15.86 19.26 7.34
N TYR A 359 16.89 18.53 7.75
CA TYR A 359 17.40 18.62 9.11
C TYR A 359 18.37 19.80 9.23
N CYS A 360 17.92 20.85 9.93
CA CYS A 360 18.62 22.13 10.03
C CYS A 360 19.07 22.40 11.47
N LEU A 361 20.19 23.12 11.60
CA LEU A 361 20.69 23.62 12.87
C LEU A 361 20.46 25.12 12.99
N PHE A 362 20.06 25.55 14.18
CA PHE A 362 19.75 26.92 14.54
C PHE A 362 20.52 27.35 15.78
N GLY A 363 20.84 28.63 15.86
CA GLY A 363 21.42 29.26 17.03
C GLY A 363 22.71 30.02 16.75
N HIS A 364 23.17 30.76 17.77
CA HIS A 364 24.33 31.64 17.68
C HIS A 364 25.63 30.88 17.31
N THR A 365 25.73 29.61 17.69
CA THR A 365 26.88 28.73 17.39
C THR A 365 27.11 28.59 15.88
N VAL A 366 26.06 28.49 15.06
CA VAL A 366 26.17 28.43 13.59
C VAL A 366 26.83 29.70 13.05
N ASN A 367 26.39 30.86 13.54
CA ASN A 367 26.90 32.16 13.11
C ASN A 367 28.37 32.39 13.54
N ILE A 368 28.77 31.90 14.71
CA ILE A 368 30.18 31.97 15.13
C ILE A 368 31.04 31.03 14.28
N ALA A 369 30.57 29.81 13.98
CA ALA A 369 31.29 28.86 13.13
C ALA A 369 31.54 29.43 11.73
N MET A 370 30.51 30.03 11.12
CA MET A 370 30.62 30.78 9.86
C MET A 370 31.59 31.98 9.98
N LYS A 371 31.66 32.62 11.15
CA LYS A 371 32.63 33.70 11.38
C LYS A 371 34.07 33.17 11.46
N MET A 372 34.29 31.99 12.04
CA MET A 372 35.60 31.33 12.05
C MET A 372 36.01 30.93 10.64
N GLU A 373 35.07 30.49 9.79
CA GLU A 373 35.36 30.24 8.39
C GLU A 373 35.75 31.56 7.71
N SER A 374 34.86 32.56 7.66
CA SER A 374 35.09 33.79 6.89
C SER A 374 36.29 34.63 7.32
N THR A 375 36.76 34.49 8.57
CA THR A 375 38.00 35.16 9.05
C THR A 375 39.23 34.25 9.02
N GLY A 376 39.07 33.03 8.53
CA GLY A 376 40.13 32.07 8.30
C GLY A 376 41.03 32.44 7.12
N VAL A 377 42.11 31.70 6.98
CA VAL A 377 43.07 31.82 5.87
C VAL A 377 42.97 30.56 5.03
N GLY A 378 43.15 30.70 3.71
CA GLY A 378 43.15 29.55 2.81
C GLY A 378 44.16 28.48 3.24
N LEU A 379 43.74 27.23 3.14
CA LEU A 379 44.52 26.06 3.53
C LEU A 379 44.90 26.02 5.03
N ARG A 380 44.12 26.68 5.90
CA ARG A 380 44.23 26.58 7.36
C ARG A 380 42.88 26.24 8.00
N ILE A 381 42.95 25.68 9.21
CA ILE A 381 41.79 25.35 10.04
C ILE A 381 41.71 26.36 11.19
N HIS A 382 40.76 27.29 11.11
CA HIS A 382 40.52 28.31 12.12
C HIS A 382 39.59 27.77 13.21
N VAL A 383 40.01 27.88 14.47
CA VAL A 383 39.32 27.30 15.62
C VAL A 383 38.97 28.38 16.63
N SER A 384 37.73 28.38 17.11
CA SER A 384 37.29 29.24 18.21
C SER A 384 37.90 28.84 19.55
N ARG A 385 37.81 29.71 20.56
CA ARG A 385 38.28 29.40 21.93
C ARG A 385 37.57 28.18 22.52
N GLU A 386 36.27 28.06 22.33
CA GLU A 386 35.46 26.95 22.87
C GLU A 386 35.87 25.61 22.26
N ALA A 387 36.03 25.56 20.93
CA ALA A 387 36.51 24.36 20.25
C ALA A 387 37.95 24.01 20.65
N TYR A 388 38.82 25.02 20.82
CA TYR A 388 40.18 24.83 21.35
C TYR A 388 40.18 24.15 22.72
N LEU A 389 39.34 24.60 23.66
CA LEU A 389 39.27 24.01 25.00
C LEU A 389 38.90 22.52 24.95
N ARG A 390 37.98 22.13 24.06
CA ARG A 390 37.57 20.72 23.91
C ARG A 390 38.62 19.86 23.22
N LEU A 391 39.31 20.39 22.21
CA LEU A 391 40.43 19.70 21.58
C LEU A 391 41.61 19.50 22.55
N VAL A 392 41.89 20.49 23.39
CA VAL A 392 42.94 20.39 24.43
C VAL A 392 42.53 19.39 25.52
N GLU A 393 41.26 19.39 25.94
CA GLU A 393 40.74 18.43 26.92
C GLU A 393 40.81 16.99 26.42
N LEU A 394 40.54 16.75 25.13
CA LEU A 394 40.69 15.42 24.51
C LEU A 394 42.15 14.98 24.41
N GLY A 395 43.07 15.92 24.21
CA GLY A 395 44.50 15.66 24.01
C GLY A 395 44.84 15.20 22.58
N GLY A 396 46.14 15.22 22.26
CA GLY A 396 46.66 14.77 20.96
C GLY A 396 46.50 15.75 19.79
N PHE A 397 45.93 16.94 19.99
CA PHE A 397 45.84 17.99 18.95
C PHE A 397 46.84 19.12 19.21
N TYR A 398 47.52 19.57 18.15
CA TYR A 398 48.47 20.68 18.19
C TYR A 398 47.82 21.93 17.61
N LEU A 399 47.63 22.94 18.47
CA LEU A 399 47.02 24.22 18.10
C LEU A 399 47.98 25.37 18.36
N GLU A 400 47.98 26.35 17.47
CA GLU A 400 48.77 27.59 17.56
C GLU A 400 47.85 28.78 17.79
N GLU A 401 48.28 29.76 18.58
CA GLU A 401 47.51 30.99 18.75
C GLU A 401 47.56 31.84 17.47
N ARG A 402 46.38 32.17 16.92
CA ARG A 402 46.24 33.08 15.78
C ARG A 402 46.31 34.54 16.22
N GLY A 403 45.77 34.83 17.41
CA GLY A 403 45.55 36.17 17.94
C GLY A 403 44.07 36.56 17.99
N GLN A 404 43.81 37.87 18.16
CA GLN A 404 42.45 38.39 18.38
C GLN A 404 41.68 38.62 17.08
N VAL A 405 40.44 38.13 17.03
CA VAL A 405 39.49 38.32 15.94
C VAL A 405 38.26 39.05 16.46
N LYS A 406 37.78 40.03 15.70
CA LYS A 406 36.55 40.75 16.03
C LYS A 406 35.32 39.95 15.64
N ILE A 407 34.56 39.50 16.63
CA ILE A 407 33.28 38.79 16.45
C ILE A 407 32.13 39.75 16.80
N LYS A 408 31.14 39.84 15.90
CA LYS A 408 29.93 40.66 16.08
C LYS A 408 29.26 40.27 17.40
N ARG A 409 28.89 41.25 18.23
CA ARG A 409 28.30 41.09 19.58
C ARG A 409 29.20 40.50 20.68
N ARG A 410 30.37 39.91 20.38
CA ARG A 410 31.32 39.38 21.40
C ARG A 410 32.62 40.19 21.56
N GLY A 411 32.93 41.11 20.64
CA GLY A 411 34.13 41.94 20.71
C GLY A 411 35.37 41.22 20.18
N MET A 412 36.55 41.50 20.75
CA MET A 412 37.80 40.82 20.39
C MET A 412 37.93 39.50 21.14
N VAL A 413 38.08 38.40 20.41
CA VAL A 413 38.21 37.05 20.98
C VAL A 413 39.49 36.41 20.43
N THR A 414 40.29 35.83 21.33
CA THR A 414 41.46 35.02 20.92
C THR A 414 41.02 33.74 20.24
N THR A 415 41.64 33.44 19.11
CA THR A 415 41.35 32.25 18.29
C THR A 415 42.64 31.52 17.93
N TYR A 416 42.51 30.30 17.41
CA TYR A 416 43.62 29.36 17.25
C TYR A 416 43.63 28.75 15.84
N TRP A 417 44.78 28.28 15.40
CA TRP A 417 44.96 27.44 14.24
C TRP A 417 45.11 25.99 14.69
N LEU A 418 44.34 25.06 14.13
CA LEU A 418 44.65 23.64 14.27
C LEU A 418 45.72 23.28 13.22
N VAL A 419 46.90 22.89 13.69
CA VAL A 419 48.06 22.62 12.82
C VAL A 419 48.14 21.14 12.45
N THR A 420 48.06 20.26 13.44
CA THR A 420 48.15 18.81 13.23
C THR A 420 47.63 18.06 14.45
N LYS A 421 47.64 16.72 14.40
CA LYS A 421 47.36 15.85 15.54
C LYS A 421 48.44 14.76 15.66
N GLU A 422 48.59 14.23 16.87
CA GLU A 422 49.48 13.10 17.14
C GLU A 422 49.09 11.89 16.26
N GLY A 423 50.08 11.29 15.60
CA GLY A 423 49.87 10.17 14.68
C GLY A 423 49.29 10.54 13.31
N PHE A 424 49.19 11.83 12.95
CA PHE A 424 48.79 12.24 11.60
C PHE A 424 49.98 12.21 10.63
N ASN A 425 49.96 11.23 9.72
CA ASN A 425 51.07 10.98 8.77
C ASN A 425 50.78 11.44 7.33
N LYS A 426 49.62 12.06 7.07
CA LYS A 426 49.25 12.51 5.73
C LYS A 426 49.83 13.91 5.45
N PRO A 427 50.21 14.23 4.20
CA PRO A 427 50.77 15.55 3.88
C PRO A 427 49.72 16.64 4.07
N LEU A 428 50.11 17.74 4.71
CA LEU A 428 49.29 18.94 4.82
C LEU A 428 49.83 20.02 3.85
N PRO A 429 48.94 20.79 3.21
CA PRO A 429 49.33 21.86 2.31
C PRO A 429 49.99 23.02 3.07
N ASP A 430 50.88 23.75 2.40
CA ASP A 430 51.41 25.00 2.93
C ASP A 430 50.29 26.05 3.02
N PRO A 431 50.25 26.85 4.10
CA PRO A 431 49.23 27.86 4.25
C PRO A 431 49.28 28.92 3.15
N ALA A 432 48.11 29.37 2.69
CA ALA A 432 48.06 30.53 1.81
C ALA A 432 48.57 31.79 2.53
N PRO A 433 49.16 32.77 1.82
CA PRO A 433 49.48 34.06 2.41
C PRO A 433 48.20 34.72 2.96
N ASP A 434 48.31 35.38 4.12
CA ASP A 434 47.20 36.08 4.76
C ASP A 434 46.89 37.38 4.00
N ILE A 435 46.16 37.23 2.89
CA ILE A 435 45.62 38.32 2.10
C ILE A 435 44.19 38.54 2.58
N ASN A 436 43.92 39.68 3.22
CA ASN A 436 42.58 40.11 3.60
C ASN A 436 41.70 40.32 2.35
N GLU A 437 41.15 39.24 1.78
CA GLU A 437 40.16 39.33 0.73
C GLU A 437 38.81 39.79 1.29
N PRO A 438 38.03 40.60 0.55
CA PRO A 438 36.71 41.01 0.96
C PRO A 438 35.74 39.81 0.97
N VAL A 439 35.26 39.44 2.15
CA VAL A 439 34.23 38.43 2.35
C VAL A 439 32.87 38.99 1.88
N PHE A 440 32.14 38.25 1.04
CA PHE A 440 30.76 38.57 0.70
C PHE A 440 29.82 38.11 1.84
N GLU A 441 29.14 39.06 2.50
CA GLU A 441 28.14 38.83 3.57
C GLU A 441 26.80 38.29 3.02
N THR A 442 26.79 37.23 2.22
CA THR A 442 25.55 36.73 1.58
C THR A 442 24.72 35.78 2.45
N LEU A 443 25.25 35.31 3.58
CA LEU A 443 24.64 34.26 4.40
C LEU A 443 23.98 34.73 5.72
N ASP A 444 24.12 36.02 6.09
CA ASP A 444 23.54 36.60 7.32
C ASP A 444 21.99 36.58 7.33
N VAL A 445 21.33 36.19 6.21
CA VAL A 445 19.86 36.22 6.04
C VAL A 445 19.18 34.91 6.44
N TYR A 446 19.86 33.76 6.43
CA TYR A 446 19.20 32.46 6.61
C TYR A 446 19.19 31.93 8.06
N TYR A 447 20.12 32.37 8.92
CA TYR A 447 20.27 31.86 10.29
C TYR A 447 20.13 32.95 11.38
N ALA A 448 19.52 34.08 11.03
CA ALA A 448 19.28 35.18 11.95
C ALA A 448 18.06 34.90 12.85
N SER A 449 18.32 34.38 14.04
CA SER A 449 17.51 34.57 15.26
C SER A 449 18.42 34.51 16.48
#